data_AF-A0A6G7C3I1-F1
#
_entry.id   AF-A0A6G7C3I1-F1
#
_cell.length_a   1.000
_cell.length_b   1.000
_cell.length_c   1.000
_cell.angle_alpha   90.00
_cell.angle_beta   90.00
_cell.angle_gamma   90.00
#
_symmetry.space_group_name_H-M   'P 1'
#
loop_
_entity.id
_entity.type
_entity.pdbx_description
1 polymer ?
#
loop_
_entity_poly.entity_id
_entity_poly.type
_entity_poly.pdbx_seq_one_letter_code
_entity_poly.pdbx_strand_id
1 'polypeptide(L)'
;MKELQLTLSEHDQLDALLFSISKSPQLIKARKRSRILFILLMLILAIPFFYYEPLLAILIIVVSVVAFLFFPKYLGIYYKRYFSKYVKSPEFQNRIGIPHTITFEDNYLQIKSTQMESKYQYDQFEYMTETDFAFFIKLKMADQLFFPKQQIKDTAEFKAFLTELSQRLHIAYQEELDWKWK
;
A
#
# COMPACT_ATOMS: atom_id res chain seq x y z
N MET A 1 15.75 10.00 -19.77
CA MET A 1 14.90 10.99 -19.08
C MET A 1 15.63 11.71 -17.92
N LYS A 2 15.53 13.04 -17.79
CA LYS A 2 16.16 13.81 -16.67
C LYS A 2 15.15 14.48 -15.72
N GLU A 3 13.98 14.82 -16.22
CA GLU A 3 12.95 15.56 -15.48
C GLU A 3 11.56 14.98 -15.75
N LEU A 4 10.72 14.93 -14.72
CA LEU A 4 9.31 14.53 -14.78
C LEU A 4 8.48 15.57 -14.03
N GLN A 5 7.29 15.90 -14.53
CA GLN A 5 6.31 16.69 -13.80
C GLN A 5 5.12 15.80 -13.42
N LEU A 6 4.76 15.80 -12.14
CA LEU A 6 3.66 15.01 -11.61
C LEU A 6 2.75 15.88 -10.74
N THR A 7 1.45 15.60 -10.78
CA THR A 7 0.45 16.23 -9.94
C THR A 7 -0.37 15.14 -9.26
N LEU A 8 -0.28 15.04 -7.94
CA LEU A 8 -0.94 13.95 -7.21
C LEU A 8 -2.45 14.14 -7.15
N SER A 9 -3.20 13.11 -7.54
CA SER A 9 -4.65 13.01 -7.32
C SER A 9 -4.97 12.22 -6.04
N GLU A 10 -6.20 12.37 -5.54
CA GLU A 10 -6.70 11.57 -4.40
C GLU A 10 -6.67 10.07 -4.71
N HIS A 11 -7.01 9.70 -5.95
CA HIS A 11 -7.06 8.30 -6.36
C HIS A 11 -5.66 7.68 -6.38
N ASP A 12 -4.69 8.39 -6.95
CA ASP A 12 -3.29 7.92 -7.00
C ASP A 12 -2.73 7.73 -5.59
N GLN A 13 -3.00 8.67 -4.69
CA GLN A 13 -2.57 8.58 -3.29
C GLN A 13 -3.19 7.40 -2.57
N LEU A 14 -4.49 7.14 -2.78
CA LEU A 14 -5.17 6.00 -2.18
C LEU A 14 -4.58 4.68 -2.67
N ASP A 15 -4.37 4.53 -3.97
CA ASP A 15 -3.84 3.28 -4.54
C ASP A 15 -2.38 3.06 -4.12
N ALA A 16 -1.56 4.11 -4.11
CA ALA A 16 -0.20 4.06 -3.59
C ALA A 16 -0.17 3.67 -2.10
N LEU A 17 -1.07 4.25 -1.29
CA LEU A 17 -1.18 3.93 0.12
C LEU A 17 -1.59 2.47 0.34
N LEU A 18 -2.63 1.99 -0.37
CA LEU A 18 -3.07 0.60 -0.32
C LEU A 18 -1.97 -0.38 -0.73
N PHE A 19 -1.16 -0.02 -1.74
CA PHE A 19 0.02 -0.79 -2.13
C PHE A 19 1.06 -0.85 -1.00
N SER A 20 1.44 0.29 -0.41
CA SER A 20 2.37 0.34 0.72
C SER A 20 1.91 -0.54 1.89
N ILE A 21 0.63 -0.43 2.24
CA ILE A 21 0.02 -1.22 3.32
C ILE A 21 0.01 -2.72 3.01
N SER A 22 -0.18 -3.08 1.74
CA SER A 22 -0.14 -4.49 1.31
C SER A 22 1.25 -5.11 1.49
N LYS A 23 2.30 -4.29 1.56
CA LYS A 23 3.70 -4.71 1.77
C LYS A 23 4.17 -4.60 3.22
N SER A 24 3.48 -3.82 4.05
CA SER A 24 3.85 -3.66 5.46
C SER A 24 3.71 -4.97 6.25
N PRO A 25 4.82 -5.56 6.74
CA PRO A 25 4.77 -6.82 7.49
C PRO A 25 3.99 -6.67 8.81
N GLN A 26 4.03 -5.48 9.41
CA GLN A 26 3.31 -5.17 10.63
C GLN A 26 1.80 -5.24 10.41
N LEU A 27 1.30 -4.60 9.35
CA LEU A 27 -0.13 -4.59 9.02
C LEU A 27 -0.62 -5.95 8.53
N ILE A 28 0.19 -6.69 7.78
CA ILE A 28 -0.13 -8.08 7.38
C ILE A 28 -0.26 -8.98 8.63
N LYS A 29 0.69 -8.89 9.58
CA LYS A 29 0.64 -9.65 10.84
C LYS A 29 -0.55 -9.25 11.70
N ALA A 30 -0.84 -7.96 11.82
CA ALA A 30 -2.00 -7.45 12.57
C ALA A 30 -3.31 -8.01 12.00
N ARG A 31 -3.51 -7.99 10.67
CA ARG A 31 -4.68 -8.56 10.00
C ARG A 31 -4.87 -10.05 10.30
N LYS A 32 -3.79 -10.84 10.24
CA LYS A 32 -3.81 -12.27 10.60
C LYS A 32 -4.16 -12.49 12.08
N ARG A 33 -3.56 -11.70 12.98
CA ARG A 33 -3.80 -11.79 14.43
C ARG A 33 -5.25 -11.46 14.77
N SER A 34 -5.82 -10.40 14.19
CA SER A 34 -7.22 -10.03 14.40
C SER A 34 -8.19 -11.14 13.98
N ARG A 35 -7.91 -11.81 12.86
CA ARG A 35 -8.71 -12.96 12.40
C ARG A 35 -8.68 -14.12 13.40
N ILE A 36 -7.51 -14.47 13.92
CA ILE A 36 -7.36 -15.57 14.89
C ILE A 36 -8.04 -15.21 16.22
N LEU A 37 -7.81 -13.99 16.71
CA LEU A 37 -8.38 -13.51 17.97
C LEU A 37 -9.92 -13.50 17.93
N PHE A 38 -10.50 -13.09 16.81
CA PHE A 38 -11.95 -13.10 16.62
C PHE A 38 -12.56 -14.51 16.74
N ILE A 39 -11.97 -15.52 16.08
CA ILE A 39 -12.44 -16.92 16.21
C ILE A 39 -12.30 -17.40 17.64
N LEU A 40 -11.15 -17.16 18.25
CA LEU A 40 -10.84 -17.63 19.60
C LEU A 40 -11.89 -17.09 20.57
N LEU A 41 -12.25 -15.81 20.45
CA LEU A 41 -13.29 -15.18 21.24
C LEU A 41 -14.68 -15.80 21.00
N MET A 42 -15.03 -16.13 19.76
CA MET A 42 -16.30 -16.80 19.46
C MET A 42 -16.37 -18.24 19.99
N LEU A 43 -15.25 -18.98 19.94
CA LEU A 43 -15.18 -20.34 20.49
C LEU A 43 -15.30 -20.32 22.01
N ILE A 44 -14.63 -19.38 22.70
CA ILE A 44 -14.79 -19.18 24.14
C ILE A 44 -16.24 -18.87 24.49
N LEU A 45 -16.90 -18.02 23.69
CA LEU A 45 -18.32 -17.68 23.89
C LEU A 45 -19.24 -18.89 23.75
N ALA A 46 -18.89 -19.89 22.92
CA ALA A 46 -19.72 -21.09 22.72
C ALA A 46 -19.67 -22.08 23.90
N ILE A 47 -18.57 -22.10 24.67
CA ILE A 47 -18.34 -23.06 25.78
C ILE A 47 -19.50 -23.12 26.79
N PRO A 48 -19.99 -22.02 27.38
CA PRO A 48 -21.06 -22.08 28.37
C PRO A 48 -22.37 -22.63 27.78
N PHE A 49 -22.65 -22.40 26.51
CA PHE A 49 -23.91 -22.82 25.87
C PHE A 49 -24.01 -24.33 25.69
N PHE A 50 -22.90 -25.08 25.72
CA PHE A 50 -22.96 -26.54 25.66
C PHE A 50 -23.68 -27.17 26.86
N TYR A 51 -23.72 -26.49 28.01
CA TYR A 51 -24.36 -26.98 29.23
C TYR A 51 -25.85 -26.63 29.32
N TYR A 52 -26.25 -25.50 28.74
CA TYR A 52 -27.63 -24.99 28.84
C TYR A 52 -28.45 -25.28 27.59
N GLU A 53 -27.87 -25.05 26.39
CA GLU A 53 -28.57 -25.07 25.11
C GLU A 53 -27.63 -25.55 23.99
N PRO A 54 -27.45 -26.87 23.80
CA PRO A 54 -26.45 -27.42 22.88
C PRO A 54 -26.70 -27.02 21.42
N LEU A 55 -27.96 -26.83 21.03
CA LEU A 55 -28.31 -26.35 19.68
C LEU A 55 -27.76 -24.93 19.44
N LEU A 56 -27.80 -24.06 20.45
CA LEU A 56 -27.28 -22.70 20.36
C LEU A 56 -25.74 -22.69 20.28
N ALA A 57 -25.07 -23.58 21.03
CA ALA A 57 -23.61 -23.75 20.92
C ALA A 57 -23.18 -24.18 19.51
N ILE A 58 -23.89 -25.13 18.89
CA ILE A 58 -23.64 -25.57 17.50
C ILE A 58 -23.84 -24.41 16.54
N LEU A 59 -24.92 -23.63 16.69
CA LEU A 59 -25.16 -22.46 15.83
C LEU A 59 -24.04 -21.42 15.94
N ILE A 60 -23.55 -21.12 17.16
CA ILE A 60 -22.41 -20.20 17.35
C ILE A 60 -21.17 -20.71 16.62
N ILE A 61 -20.86 -22.01 16.72
CA ILE A 61 -19.71 -22.61 16.03
C ILE A 61 -19.85 -22.48 14.51
N VAL A 62 -21.03 -22.81 13.96
CA VAL A 62 -21.30 -22.69 12.52
C VAL A 62 -21.11 -21.24 12.06
N VAL A 63 -21.70 -20.29 12.78
CA VAL A 63 -21.55 -18.85 12.49
C VAL A 63 -20.09 -18.41 12.58
N SER A 64 -19.33 -18.93 13.55
CA SER A 64 -17.90 -18.62 13.73
C SER A 64 -17.06 -19.09 12.54
N VAL A 65 -17.34 -20.31 12.03
CA VAL A 65 -16.67 -20.87 10.85
C VAL A 65 -17.02 -20.06 9.61
N VAL A 66 -18.31 -19.74 9.42
CA VAL A 66 -18.76 -18.86 8.32
C VAL A 66 -18.06 -17.52 8.41
N ALA A 67 -18.09 -16.87 9.57
CA ALA A 67 -17.43 -15.58 9.79
C ALA A 67 -15.93 -15.67 9.49
N PHE A 68 -15.23 -16.74 9.90
CA PHE A 68 -13.81 -16.93 9.60
C PHE A 68 -13.50 -16.97 8.10
N LEU A 69 -14.38 -17.55 7.29
CA LEU A 69 -14.22 -17.61 5.83
C LEU A 69 -14.44 -16.24 5.18
N PHE A 70 -15.42 -15.46 5.67
CA PHE A 70 -15.75 -14.14 5.11
C PHE A 70 -14.95 -12.98 5.72
N PHE A 71 -14.31 -13.17 6.87
CA PHE A 71 -13.58 -12.12 7.60
C PHE A 71 -12.45 -11.46 6.79
N PRO A 72 -11.62 -12.20 6.00
CA PRO A 72 -10.58 -11.56 5.18
C PRO A 72 -11.16 -10.56 4.18
N LYS A 73 -12.26 -10.92 3.50
CA LYS A 73 -12.93 -10.04 2.54
C LYS A 73 -13.51 -8.81 3.23
N TYR A 74 -14.14 -9.00 4.38
CA TYR A 74 -14.66 -7.89 5.19
C TYR A 74 -13.53 -6.92 5.59
N LEU A 75 -12.41 -7.44 6.10
CA LEU A 75 -11.26 -6.61 6.47
C LEU A 75 -10.71 -5.83 5.27
N GLY A 76 -10.58 -6.45 4.10
CA GLY A 76 -10.17 -5.77 2.88
C GLY A 76 -11.06 -4.57 2.57
N ILE A 77 -12.39 -4.74 2.62
CA ILE A 77 -13.35 -3.65 2.39
C ILE A 77 -13.25 -2.57 3.49
N TYR A 78 -13.15 -2.99 4.75
CA TYR A 78 -13.03 -2.09 5.90
C TYR A 78 -11.81 -1.17 5.75
N TYR A 79 -10.63 -1.73 5.50
CA TYR A 79 -9.40 -0.96 5.35
C TYR A 79 -9.44 -0.05 4.12
N LYS A 80 -9.96 -0.52 2.98
CA LYS A 80 -10.14 0.35 1.80
C LYS A 80 -11.00 1.57 2.13
N ARG A 81 -12.10 1.39 2.86
CA ARG A 81 -12.96 2.49 3.33
C ARG A 81 -12.26 3.39 4.33
N TYR A 82 -11.53 2.81 5.28
CA TYR A 82 -10.77 3.57 6.28
C TYR A 82 -9.72 4.45 5.62
N PHE A 83 -8.89 3.90 4.73
CA PHE A 83 -7.85 4.66 4.05
C PHE A 83 -8.42 5.65 3.02
N SER A 84 -9.54 5.34 2.38
CA SER A 84 -10.25 6.34 1.56
C SER A 84 -10.69 7.55 2.37
N LYS A 85 -11.12 7.37 3.63
CA LYS A 85 -11.39 8.51 4.53
C LYS A 85 -10.10 9.20 4.98
N TYR A 86 -9.03 8.45 5.20
CA TYR A 86 -7.74 8.99 5.63
C TYR A 86 -7.09 9.89 4.56
N VAL A 87 -7.13 9.52 3.28
CA VAL A 87 -6.59 10.35 2.18
C VAL A 87 -7.40 11.65 1.99
N LYS A 88 -8.65 11.70 2.48
CA LYS A 88 -9.45 12.92 2.52
C LYS A 88 -9.14 13.82 3.72
N SER A 89 -8.19 13.46 4.57
CA SER A 89 -7.78 14.31 5.69
C SER A 89 -7.09 15.58 5.18
N PRO A 90 -7.10 16.68 5.96
CA PRO A 90 -6.45 17.94 5.57
C PRO A 90 -4.97 17.78 5.21
N GLU A 91 -4.27 16.85 5.87
CA GLU A 91 -2.85 16.58 5.65
C GLU A 91 -2.53 16.14 4.22
N PHE A 92 -3.40 15.31 3.64
CA PHE A 92 -3.28 14.81 2.27
C PHE A 92 -3.88 15.79 1.28
N GLN A 93 -5.02 16.42 1.61
CA GLN A 93 -5.66 17.41 0.75
C GLN A 93 -4.75 18.59 0.42
N ASN A 94 -3.95 19.04 1.39
CA ASN A 94 -2.97 20.11 1.18
C ASN A 94 -1.84 19.74 0.19
N ARG A 95 -1.72 18.46 -0.20
CA ARG A 95 -0.72 17.95 -1.16
C ARG A 95 -1.34 17.59 -2.52
N ILE A 96 -2.67 17.59 -2.64
CA ILE A 96 -3.38 17.24 -3.87
C ILE A 96 -3.36 18.43 -4.83
N GLY A 97 -3.15 18.17 -6.12
CA GLY A 97 -3.21 19.21 -7.16
C GLY A 97 -1.97 20.11 -7.23
N ILE A 98 -0.95 19.89 -6.39
CA ILE A 98 0.31 20.63 -6.43
C ILE A 98 1.24 19.96 -7.45
N PRO A 99 1.75 20.70 -8.45
CA PRO A 99 2.74 20.16 -9.37
C PRO A 99 4.08 19.98 -8.68
N HIS A 100 4.66 18.80 -8.85
CA HIS A 100 5.99 18.41 -8.40
C HIS A 100 6.89 18.19 -9.62
N THR A 101 8.02 18.88 -9.64
CA THR A 101 9.12 18.60 -10.55
C THR A 101 10.04 17.59 -9.90
N ILE A 102 10.23 16.44 -10.56
CA ILE A 102 11.15 15.39 -10.16
C ILE A 102 12.35 15.43 -11.10
N THR A 103 13.54 15.58 -10.54
CA THR A 103 14.79 15.59 -11.28
C THR A 103 15.67 14.46 -10.80
N PHE A 104 16.16 13.65 -11.74
CA PHE A 104 17.12 12.58 -11.47
C PHE A 104 18.52 13.10 -11.77
N GLU A 105 19.27 13.37 -10.71
CA GLU A 105 20.66 13.82 -10.78
C GLU A 105 21.61 12.61 -10.67
N ASP A 106 22.92 12.86 -10.74
CA ASP A 106 23.91 11.78 -10.77
C ASP A 106 23.87 10.89 -9.52
N ASN A 107 23.64 11.48 -8.34
CA ASN A 107 23.71 10.78 -7.04
C ASN A 107 22.40 10.81 -6.23
N TYR A 108 21.42 11.64 -6.63
CA TYR A 108 20.18 11.81 -5.87
C TYR A 108 18.99 12.06 -6.78
N LEU A 109 17.80 11.77 -6.24
CA LEU A 109 16.51 12.19 -6.77
C LEU A 109 16.06 13.43 -6.01
N GLN A 110 15.67 14.48 -6.73
CA GLN A 110 15.11 15.68 -6.15
C GLN A 110 13.64 15.82 -6.53
N ILE A 111 12.81 16.17 -5.55
CA ILE A 111 11.40 16.51 -5.76
C ILE A 111 11.20 17.94 -5.25
N LYS A 112 10.72 18.81 -6.15
CA LYS A 112 10.50 20.21 -5.86
C LYS A 112 9.06 20.61 -6.21
N SER A 113 8.42 21.35 -5.32
CA SER A 113 7.15 22.04 -5.57
C SER A 113 7.25 23.49 -5.09
N THR A 114 6.15 24.23 -5.20
CA THR A 114 6.05 25.60 -4.67
C THR A 114 6.18 25.67 -3.15
N GLN A 115 5.93 24.57 -2.43
CA GLN A 115 5.86 24.55 -0.97
C GLN A 115 6.94 23.67 -0.32
N MET A 116 7.57 22.78 -1.08
CA MET A 116 8.46 21.77 -0.54
C MET A 116 9.60 21.46 -1.51
N GLU A 117 10.78 21.23 -0.94
CA GLU A 117 11.90 20.63 -1.66
C GLU A 117 12.41 19.44 -0.84
N SER A 118 12.60 18.31 -1.50
CA SER A 118 13.14 17.10 -0.88
C SER A 118 14.18 16.45 -1.80
N LYS A 119 15.22 15.89 -1.18
CA LYS A 119 16.30 15.20 -1.87
C LYS A 119 16.48 13.83 -1.25
N TYR A 120 16.50 12.81 -2.08
CA TYR A 120 16.69 11.41 -1.70
C TYR A 120 17.96 10.90 -2.36
N GLN A 121 18.97 10.62 -1.54
CA GLN A 121 20.21 10.00 -2.02
C GLN A 121 19.90 8.58 -2.51
N TYR A 122 20.55 8.14 -3.59
CA TYR A 122 20.27 6.82 -4.15
C TYR A 122 20.64 5.66 -3.23
N ASP A 123 21.54 5.87 -2.27
CA ASP A 123 21.86 4.91 -1.21
C ASP A 123 20.69 4.62 -0.26
N GLN A 124 19.67 5.49 -0.22
CA GLN A 124 18.44 5.30 0.54
C GLN A 124 17.45 4.37 -0.16
N PHE A 125 17.67 4.05 -1.43
CA PHE A 125 16.76 3.19 -2.19
C PHE A 125 16.98 1.73 -1.76
N GLU A 126 15.89 1.02 -1.50
CA GLU A 126 15.91 -0.36 -1.05
C GLU A 126 15.59 -1.31 -2.21
N TYR A 127 14.49 -1.06 -2.92
CA TYR A 127 14.08 -1.76 -4.13
C TYR A 127 13.09 -0.90 -4.92
N MET A 128 12.84 -1.29 -6.17
CA MET A 128 11.85 -0.68 -7.04
C MET A 128 10.77 -1.71 -7.40
N THR A 129 9.53 -1.25 -7.52
CA THR A 129 8.41 -2.11 -7.91
C THR A 129 7.55 -1.45 -8.97
N GLU A 130 7.11 -2.22 -9.95
CA GLU A 130 6.15 -1.80 -10.96
C GLU A 130 4.79 -2.47 -10.70
N THR A 131 3.71 -1.71 -10.68
CA THR A 131 2.34 -2.22 -10.75
C THR A 131 1.69 -1.81 -12.06
N ASP A 132 0.46 -2.27 -12.33
CA ASP A 132 -0.29 -1.86 -13.52
C ASP A 132 -0.56 -0.35 -13.59
N PHE A 133 -0.59 0.34 -12.43
CA PHE A 133 -0.98 1.75 -12.35
C PHE A 133 0.18 2.71 -12.00
N ALA A 134 1.27 2.24 -11.40
CA ALA A 134 2.36 3.12 -10.95
C ALA A 134 3.72 2.40 -10.87
N PHE A 135 4.78 3.20 -10.85
CA PHE A 135 6.11 2.77 -10.42
C PHE A 135 6.36 3.21 -8.98
N PHE A 136 7.08 2.40 -8.21
CA PHE A 136 7.39 2.64 -6.82
C PHE A 136 8.88 2.53 -6.56
N ILE A 137 9.40 3.40 -5.70
CA ILE A 137 10.76 3.31 -5.15
C ILE A 137 10.61 3.20 -3.63
N LYS A 138 10.95 2.05 -3.08
CA LYS A 138 10.98 1.84 -1.63
C LYS A 138 12.22 2.49 -1.05
N LEU A 139 12.05 3.23 0.04
CA LEU A 139 13.13 3.85 0.79
C LEU A 139 13.44 3.00 2.05
N LYS A 140 14.73 2.92 2.42
CA LYS A 140 15.19 2.17 3.61
C LYS A 140 14.65 2.74 4.93
N MET A 141 14.57 4.07 5.02
CA MET A 141 14.27 4.81 6.27
C MET A 141 12.94 5.57 6.22
N ALA A 142 12.24 5.53 5.08
CA ALA A 142 10.98 6.23 4.87
C ALA A 142 9.99 5.30 4.16
N ASP A 143 8.82 5.82 3.80
CA ASP A 143 7.79 5.04 3.11
C ASP A 143 8.23 4.66 1.70
N GLN A 144 7.66 5.31 0.69
CA GLN A 144 7.94 5.02 -0.71
C GLN A 144 7.65 6.25 -1.54
N LEU A 145 8.39 6.39 -2.63
CA LEU A 145 8.05 7.30 -3.71
C LEU A 145 7.18 6.53 -4.71
N PHE A 146 6.19 7.20 -5.29
CA PHE A 146 5.35 6.60 -6.32
C PHE A 146 5.19 7.55 -7.51
N PHE A 147 5.10 6.96 -8.70
CA PHE A 147 5.04 7.65 -9.98
C PHE A 147 3.87 7.07 -10.79
N PRO A 148 2.69 7.72 -10.82
CA PRO A 148 1.52 7.23 -11.53
C PRO A 148 1.76 7.13 -13.04
N LYS A 149 1.51 5.96 -13.63
CA LYS A 149 1.76 5.71 -15.06
C LYS A 149 0.95 6.63 -15.97
N GLN A 150 -0.27 6.99 -15.56
CA GLN A 150 -1.16 7.86 -16.33
C GLN A 150 -0.58 9.26 -16.57
N GLN A 151 0.39 9.69 -15.76
CA GLN A 151 1.01 11.02 -15.84
C GLN A 151 2.38 10.98 -16.52
N ILE A 152 2.86 9.80 -16.90
CA ILE A 152 4.15 9.61 -17.55
C ILE A 152 3.92 9.49 -19.05
N LYS A 153 4.48 10.41 -19.82
CA LYS A 153 4.29 10.47 -21.28
C LYS A 153 4.78 9.21 -22.00
N ASP A 154 5.95 8.72 -21.60
CA ASP A 154 6.55 7.48 -22.13
C ASP A 154 6.87 6.53 -20.98
N THR A 155 5.92 5.65 -20.67
CA THR A 155 6.07 4.67 -19.59
C THR A 155 7.12 3.61 -19.91
N ALA A 156 7.40 3.33 -21.19
CA ALA A 156 8.41 2.38 -21.61
C ALA A 156 9.82 2.96 -21.42
N GLU A 157 10.04 4.23 -21.80
CA GLU A 157 11.29 4.94 -21.51
C GLU A 157 11.54 5.01 -20.00
N PHE A 158 10.53 5.37 -19.22
CA PHE A 158 10.69 5.48 -17.77
C PHE A 158 10.95 4.13 -17.09
N LYS A 159 10.30 3.06 -17.56
CA LYS A 159 10.60 1.69 -17.11
C LYS A 159 12.04 1.30 -17.41
N ALA A 160 12.51 1.56 -18.63
CA ALA A 160 13.89 1.25 -19.02
C ALA A 160 14.88 2.02 -18.14
N PHE A 161 14.62 3.30 -17.88
CA PHE A 161 15.41 4.14 -16.99
C PHE A 161 15.46 3.60 -15.56
N LEU A 162 14.32 3.26 -14.95
CA LEU A 162 14.31 2.69 -13.59
C LEU A 162 15.01 1.33 -13.53
N THR A 163 14.92 0.53 -14.60
CA THR A 163 15.61 -0.76 -14.70
C THR A 163 17.11 -0.56 -14.75
N GLU A 164 17.62 0.34 -15.58
CA GLU A 164 19.04 0.71 -15.64
C GLU A 164 19.53 1.27 -14.29
N LEU A 165 18.74 2.15 -13.67
CA LEU A 165 19.05 2.72 -12.36
C LEU A 165 19.13 1.62 -11.29
N SER A 166 18.21 0.64 -11.30
CA SER A 166 18.24 -0.48 -10.36
C SER A 166 19.48 -1.35 -10.52
N GLN A 167 19.93 -1.58 -11.76
CA GLN A 167 21.16 -2.32 -12.07
C GLN A 167 22.39 -1.57 -11.57
N ARG A 168 22.46 -0.25 -11.84
CA ARG A 168 23.54 0.63 -11.39
C ARG A 168 23.66 0.68 -9.87
N LEU A 169 22.53 0.67 -9.16
CA LEU A 169 22.48 0.72 -7.71
C LEU A 169 22.55 -0.66 -7.04
N HIS A 170 22.57 -1.74 -7.82
CA HIS A 170 22.51 -3.12 -7.35
C HIS A 170 21.32 -3.40 -6.42
N ILE A 171 20.15 -2.84 -6.73
CA ILE A 171 18.89 -3.08 -6.00
C ILE A 171 17.90 -3.87 -6.84
N ALA A 172 16.93 -4.51 -6.19
CA ALA A 172 15.93 -5.32 -6.89
C ALA A 172 14.93 -4.44 -7.66
N TYR A 173 14.57 -4.87 -8.87
CA TYR A 173 13.41 -4.39 -9.62
C TYR A 173 12.37 -5.51 -9.69
N GLN A 174 11.14 -5.23 -9.27
CA GLN A 174 10.08 -6.22 -9.15
C GLN A 174 8.87 -5.83 -9.98
N GLU A 175 8.30 -6.78 -10.72
CA GLU A 175 7.06 -6.57 -11.45
C GLU A 175 5.89 -7.24 -10.72
N GLU A 176 4.90 -6.44 -10.36
CA GLU A 176 3.66 -6.84 -9.68
C GLU A 176 2.44 -6.29 -10.41
N LEU A 177 2.38 -6.55 -11.73
CA LEU A 177 1.32 -6.07 -12.61
C LEU A 177 -0.06 -6.62 -12.22
N ASP A 178 -0.12 -7.84 -11.66
CA ASP A 178 -1.37 -8.46 -11.20
C ASP A 178 -1.81 -8.00 -9.81
N TRP A 179 -1.09 -7.04 -9.19
CA TRP A 179 -1.42 -6.57 -7.86
C TRP A 179 -2.81 -5.95 -7.83
N LYS A 180 -3.62 -6.40 -6.86
CA LYS A 180 -4.93 -5.82 -6.53
C LYS A 180 -5.11 -5.86 -5.03
N TRP A 181 -5.78 -4.84 -4.49
CA TRP A 181 -6.14 -4.81 -3.08
C TRP A 181 -7.02 -6.01 -2.71
N LYS A 182 -6.64 -6.73 -1.65
CA LYS A 182 -7.31 -7.92 -1.12
C LYS A 182 -7.51 -7.81 0.39
#